data_AF-L9YDX0-F1
#
_entry.id   AF-L9YDX0-F1
#
_cell.length_a   1.000
_cell.length_b   1.000
_cell.length_c   1.000
_cell.angle_alpha   90.00
_cell.angle_beta   90.00
_cell.angle_gamma   90.00
#
_symmetry.space_group_name_H-M   'P 1'
#
loop_
_entity.id
_entity.type
_entity.pdbx_description
1 polymer ?
#
loop_
_entity_poly.entity_id
_entity_poly.type
_entity_poly.pdbx_seq_one_letter_code
_entity_poly.pdbx_strand_id
1 'polypeptide(L)' 'MLAACTACGSIYAARQWPDGEIRVIGQKSCSCGSTDFELVDDSDDDPEVGTDDG' A
#
# COMPACT_ATOMS: atom_id res chain seq x y z
N MET A 1 3.56 -0.89 5.97
CA MET A 1 2.67 -0.36 4.92
C MET A 1 3.16 -0.89 3.59
N LEU A 2 2.23 -1.17 2.69
CA LEU A 2 2.55 -1.56 1.33
C LEU A 2 2.13 -0.42 0.39
N ALA A 3 2.80 -0.32 -0.75
CA ALA A 3 2.43 0.61 -1.80
C ALA A 3 2.47 -0.08 -3.16
N ALA A 4 1.44 0.13 -3.97
CA ALA A 4 1.32 -0.40 -5.32
C ALA A 4 1.72 0.67 -6.33
N CYS A 5 2.48 0.28 -7.35
CA CYS A 5 2.71 1.14 -8.51
C CYS A 5 1.42 1.25 -9.34
N THR A 6 0.95 2.48 -9.59
CA THR A 6 -0.30 2.71 -10.34
C THR A 6 -0.16 2.38 -11.83
N ALA A 7 1.07 2.28 -12.35
CA ALA A 7 1.34 1.98 -13.75
C ALA A 7 1.36 0.47 -14.07
N CYS A 8 1.86 -0.37 -13.16
CA CYS A 8 2.02 -1.81 -13.43
C CYS A 8 1.49 -2.72 -12.32
N GLY A 9 1.02 -2.18 -11.20
CA GLY A 9 0.47 -2.95 -10.07
C GLY A 9 1.52 -3.63 -9.18
N SER A 10 2.81 -3.34 -9.36
CA SER A 10 3.86 -3.93 -8.53
C SER A 10 3.77 -3.44 -7.08
N ILE A 11 3.81 -4.37 -6.12
CA ILE A 11 3.74 -4.09 -4.68
C ILE A 11 5.13 -3.93 -4.09
N TYR A 12 5.32 -2.89 -3.28
CA TYR A 12 6.56 -2.59 -2.58
C TYR A 12 6.34 -2.31 -1.10
N ALA A 13 7.35 -2.63 -0.29
CA ALA A 13 7.37 -2.22 1.10
C ALA A 13 7.55 -0.69 1.20
N ALA A 14 6.65 -0.04 1.93
CA ALA A 14 6.68 1.40 2.17
C ALA A 14 6.70 1.69 3.69
N ARG A 15 7.25 2.86 4.03
CA ARG A 15 7.14 3.42 5.39
C ARG A 15 6.60 4.84 5.34
N GLN A 16 5.83 5.17 6.36
CA GLN A 16 5.53 6.55 6.69
C GLN A 16 6.67 7.14 7.51
N TRP A 17 7.07 8.34 7.16
CA TRP A 17 8.07 9.13 7.87
C TRP A 17 7.41 9.97 8.97
N PRO A 18 8.18 10.51 9.93
CA PRO A 18 7.63 11.28 11.04
C PRO A 18 6.85 12.53 10.62
N ASP A 19 7.15 13.06 9.44
CA ASP A 19 6.44 14.18 8.79
C ASP A 19 5.12 13.76 8.11
N GLY A 20 4.83 12.47 8.05
CA GLY A 20 3.64 11.90 7.42
C GLY A 20 3.84 11.46 5.97
N GLU A 21 4.99 11.77 5.35
CA GLU A 21 5.26 11.37 3.98
C GLU A 21 5.54 9.86 3.86
N ILE A 22 5.04 9.26 2.79
CA ILE A 22 5.14 7.82 2.56
C ILE A 22 6.19 7.59 1.49
N ARG A 23 7.21 6.78 1.81
CA ARG A 23 8.26 6.42 0.86
C ARG A 23 8.45 4.91 0.81
N VAL A 24 8.59 4.40 -0.41
CA VAL A 24 9.04 3.04 -0.66
C VAL A 24 10.46 2.82 -0.13
N ILE A 25 10.71 1.66 0.46
CA ILE A 25 11.98 1.30 1.08
C ILE A 25 12.80 0.48 0.09
N GLY A 26 14.08 0.83 -0.09
CA GLY A 26 15.02 0.06 -0.91
C GLY A 26 15.10 0.48 -2.38
N GLN A 27 14.19 1.32 -2.86
CA GLN A 27 14.21 1.85 -4.23
C GLN A 27 13.53 3.22 -4.29
N LYS A 28 13.80 3.99 -5.36
CA LYS A 28 13.20 5.31 -5.59
C LYS A 28 12.08 5.29 -6.64
N SER A 29 12.03 4.26 -7.47
CA SER A 29 11.12 4.12 -8.60
C SER A 29 10.75 2.66 -8.79
N CYS A 30 9.66 2.39 -9.51
CA CYS A 30 9.25 1.05 -9.89
C CYS A 30 10.16 0.52 -10.99
N SER A 31 10.26 -0.80 -11.11
CA SER A 31 10.99 -1.47 -12.19
C SER A 31 10.43 -1.16 -13.58
N CYS A 32 9.16 -0.74 -13.67
CA CYS A 32 8.54 -0.30 -14.93
C CYS A 32 8.95 1.13 -15.35
N GLY A 33 9.62 1.88 -14.46
CA GLY A 33 10.03 3.27 -14.69
C GLY A 33 9.09 4.33 -14.11
N SER A 34 7.91 3.97 -13.60
CA SER A 34 7.02 4.91 -12.90
C SER A 34 7.50 5.21 -11.48
N THR A 35 7.17 6.40 -10.98
CA THR A 35 7.40 6.85 -9.60
C THR A 35 6.09 7.09 -8.85
N ASP A 36 4.96 6.72 -9.45
CA ASP A 36 3.63 6.92 -8.91
C ASP A 36 3.22 5.67 -8.15
N PHE A 37 3.00 5.85 -6.85
CA PHE A 37 2.64 4.79 -5.92
C PHE A 37 1.42 5.18 -5.10
N GLU A 38 0.52 4.23 -4.89
CA GLU A 38 -0.64 4.36 -4.02
C GLU A 38 -0.47 3.43 -2.82
N LEU A 39 -0.91 3.87 -1.63
CA LEU A 39 -0.92 3.00 -0.46
C LEU A 39 -1.89 1.85 -0.66
N VAL A 40 -1.40 0.64 -0.38
CA VAL A 40 -2.27 -0.53 -0.20
C VAL A 40 -2.29 -0.77 1.30
N ASP A 41 -3.42 -0.43 1.91
CA ASP A 41 -3.63 -0.78 3.30
C ASP A 41 -3.91 -2.28 3.37
N ASP A 42 -3.10 -3.00 4.15
CA ASP A 42 -3.28 -4.44 4.41
C ASP A 42 -4.40 -4.68 5.42
N SER A 43 -5.04 -3.61 5.92
CA SER A 43 -6.33 -3.72 6.57
C SER A 43 -7.36 -3.98 5.48
N ASP A 44 -7.45 -5.25 5.09
CA ASP A 44 -8.74 -5.92 5.07
C ASP A 44 -9.38 -5.72 6.46
N ASP A 45 -9.83 -4.50 6.76
CA ASP A 45 -11.01 -4.27 7.57
C ASP A 45 -12.14 -4.81 6.68
N ASP A 46 -12.23 -6.14 6.59
CA ASP A 46 -13.51 -6.78 6.38
C ASP A 46 -14.28 -6.37 7.64
N PRO A 47 -15.26 -5.45 7.56
CA PRO A 47 -16.16 -5.30 8.68
C PRO A 47 -16.88 -6.64 8.73
N GLU A 48 -16.35 -7.56 9.55
CA GLU A 48 -16.89 -8.90 9.79
C GLU A 48 -18.39 -8.70 9.92
N VAL A 49 -19.12 -8.97 8.84
CA VAL A 49 -20.55 -8.69 8.78
C VAL A 49 -21.12 -9.66 9.80
N GLY A 50 -21.47 -9.11 10.96
CA GLY A 50 -22.13 -9.82 12.02
C GLY A 50 -23.36 -10.47 11.42
N THR A 51 -23.24 -11.77 11.14
CA THR A 51 -24.40 -12.60 10.91
C THR A 51 -24.64 -13.25 12.24
N ASP A 52 -25.40 -12.55 13.08
CA ASP A 52 -26.11 -13.17 14.17
C ASP A 52 -27.07 -14.21 13.54
N ASP A 53 -26.89 -15.49 13.86
CA ASP A 53 -27.87 -16.52 13.54
C ASP A 53 -28.15 -17.33 14.80
N GLY A 54 -29.18 -16.85 15.52
CA GLY A 54 -30.16 -17.61 16.32
C GLY A 54 -29.69 -18.64 17.33
#